data_AF-A0A164SR94-F1
#
_entry.id   AF-A0A164SR94-F1
#
_cell.length_a   1.000
_cell.length_b   1.000
_cell.length_c   1.000
_cell.angle_alpha   90.00
_cell.angle_beta   90.00
_cell.angle_gamma   90.00
#
_symmetry.space_group_name_H-M   'P 1'
#
loop_
_entity.id
_entity.type
_entity.pdbx_description
1 polymer ?
#
loop_
_entity_poly.entity_id
_entity_poly.type
_entity_poly.pdbx_seq_one_letter_code
_entity_poly.pdbx_strand_id
1 'polypeptide(L)'
;DTNAQIIKPILDQISRAWAKLFEFNLFEDFGKKAFDEVQTFLSEVEKSVPRGLRDRAKLQREVFLKETRLLLDAAVTLAGSSMTRRQRNISR
;
A
#
# COMPACT_ATOMS: atom_id res chain seq x y z
N ASP A 1 8.78 -39.94 17.14
CA ASP A 1 8.29 -39.68 15.78
C ASP A 1 9.37 -38.93 15.00
N THR A 2 10.21 -39.68 14.30
CA THR A 2 11.45 -39.21 13.67
C THR A 2 11.17 -38.24 12.52
N ASN A 3 10.02 -38.40 11.85
CA ASN A 3 9.56 -37.51 10.79
C ASN A 3 9.21 -36.12 11.33
N ALA A 4 8.57 -36.04 12.50
CA ALA A 4 8.26 -34.76 13.15
C ALA A 4 9.52 -33.98 13.53
N GLN A 5 10.61 -34.67 13.92
CA GLN A 5 11.88 -34.04 14.28
C GLN A 5 12.65 -33.49 13.06
N ILE A 6 12.46 -34.09 11.88
CA ILE A 6 13.06 -33.62 10.62
C ILE A 6 12.25 -32.46 10.03
N ILE A 7 10.91 -32.53 10.11
CA ILE A 7 10.01 -31.53 9.53
C ILE A 7 10.00 -30.24 10.36
N LYS A 8 10.13 -30.32 11.69
CA LYS A 8 10.07 -29.16 12.59
C LYS A 8 11.06 -28.03 12.22
N PRO A 9 12.36 -28.29 11.98
CA PRO A 9 13.28 -27.23 11.55
C PRO A 9 12.91 -26.59 10.21
N ILE A 10 12.37 -27.35 9.27
CA ILE A 10 11.89 -26.84 7.98
C ILE A 10 10.68 -25.93 8.19
N LEU A 11 9.73 -26.35 9.03
CA LEU A 11 8.57 -25.55 9.41
C LEU A 11 8.97 -24.27 10.15
N ASP A 12 9.97 -24.34 11.03
CA ASP A 12 10.52 -23.19 11.75
C ASP A 12 11.21 -22.19 10.81
N GLN A 13 11.89 -22.66 9.78
CA GLN A 13 12.47 -21.78 8.76
C GLN A 13 11.39 -21.10 7.91
N ILE A 14 10.38 -21.85 7.47
CA ILE A 14 9.26 -21.32 6.70
C ILE A 14 8.51 -20.27 7.54
N SER A 15 8.17 -20.59 8.79
CA SER A 15 7.44 -19.68 9.66
C SER A 15 8.20 -18.38 9.92
N ARG A 16 9.53 -18.45 10.13
CA ARG A 16 10.38 -17.25 10.26
C ARG A 16 10.43 -16.43 8.97
N ALA A 17 10.54 -17.06 7.80
CA ALA A 17 10.55 -16.37 6.52
C ALA A 17 9.21 -15.65 6.26
N TRP A 18 8.09 -16.31 6.56
CA TRP A 18 6.76 -15.69 6.50
C TRP A 18 6.61 -14.56 7.52
N ALA A 19 7.02 -14.75 8.78
CA ALA A 19 6.98 -13.71 9.79
C ALA A 19 7.74 -12.46 9.35
N LYS A 20 8.93 -12.63 8.76
CA LYS A 20 9.75 -11.54 8.24
C LYS A 20 9.08 -10.79 7.08
N LEU A 21 8.31 -11.47 6.22
CA LEU A 21 7.53 -10.83 5.16
C LEU A 21 6.45 -9.88 5.74
N PHE A 22 5.87 -10.23 6.89
CA PHE A 22 4.89 -9.41 7.60
C PHE A 22 5.51 -8.27 8.41
N GLU A 23 6.81 -8.31 8.68
CA GLU A 23 7.56 -7.18 9.27
C GLU A 23 7.84 -6.07 8.25
N PHE A 24 7.80 -6.37 6.94
CA PHE A 24 7.88 -5.36 5.89
C PHE A 24 6.50 -4.71 5.69
N ASN A 25 6.47 -3.37 5.63
CA ASN A 25 5.29 -2.63 5.21
C ASN A 25 5.08 -2.82 3.70
N LEU A 26 4.45 -3.95 3.32
CA LEU A 26 4.20 -4.36 1.93
C LEU A 26 3.44 -3.31 1.12
N PHE A 27 2.79 -2.35 1.79
CA PHE A 27 1.91 -1.36 1.20
C PHE A 27 2.53 0.04 1.14
N GLU A 28 3.70 0.28 1.76
CA GLU A 28 4.36 1.58 1.78
C GLU A 28 4.74 2.04 0.37
N ASP A 29 5.41 1.17 -0.37
CA ASP A 29 5.81 1.40 -1.75
C ASP A 29 4.62 1.56 -2.68
N PHE A 30 3.51 0.88 -2.38
CA PHE A 30 2.28 1.00 -3.16
C PHE A 30 1.67 2.40 -3.01
N GLY A 31 1.49 2.86 -1.78
CA GLY A 31 0.90 4.19 -1.52
C GLY A 31 1.71 5.30 -2.15
N LYS A 32 3.05 5.21 -2.06
CA LYS A 32 3.95 6.19 -2.68
C LYS A 32 3.85 6.19 -4.21
N LYS A 33 3.98 5.03 -4.85
CA LYS A 33 3.90 4.93 -6.33
C LYS A 33 2.54 5.38 -6.87
N ALA A 34 1.45 4.99 -6.22
CA ALA A 34 0.11 5.40 -6.62
C ALA A 34 -0.06 6.92 -6.52
N PHE A 35 0.46 7.54 -5.44
CA PHE A 35 0.43 8.99 -5.28
C PHE A 35 1.25 9.71 -6.37
N ASP A 36 2.46 9.23 -6.65
CA ASP A 36 3.35 9.81 -7.67
C ASP A 36 2.71 9.75 -9.08
N GLU A 37 2.03 8.65 -9.40
CA GLU A 37 1.32 8.50 -10.68
C GLU A 37 0.13 9.46 -10.80
N VAL A 38 -0.68 9.60 -9.74
CA VAL A 38 -1.79 10.56 -9.71
C VAL A 38 -1.26 12.00 -9.81
N GLN A 39 -0.17 12.33 -9.14
CA GLN A 39 0.45 13.64 -9.24
C GLN A 39 0.94 13.95 -10.66
N THR A 40 1.52 12.96 -11.33
CA THR A 40 1.96 13.08 -12.72
C THR A 40 0.77 13.34 -13.63
N PHE A 41 -0.27 12.50 -13.55
CA PHE A 41 -1.50 12.65 -14.31
C PHE A 41 -2.15 14.03 -14.14
N LEU A 42 -2.33 14.49 -12.90
CA LEU A 42 -2.93 15.80 -12.66
C LEU A 42 -2.07 16.96 -13.18
N SER A 43 -0.74 16.79 -13.20
CA SER A 43 0.16 17.78 -13.77
C SER A 43 0.07 17.84 -15.29
N GLU A 44 -0.22 16.72 -15.95
CA GLU A 44 -0.54 16.70 -17.39
C GLU A 44 -1.89 17.36 -17.68
N VAL A 45 -2.90 17.13 -16.83
CA VAL A 45 -4.20 17.82 -16.91
C VAL A 45 -4.04 19.34 -16.73
N GLU A 46 -3.24 19.79 -15.77
CA GLU A 46 -2.95 21.23 -15.58
C GLU A 46 -2.25 21.85 -16.81
N LYS A 47 -1.44 21.07 -17.52
CA LYS A 47 -0.77 21.52 -18.75
C LYS A 47 -1.71 21.58 -19.95
N SER A 48 -2.72 20.72 -20.01
CA SER A 48 -3.65 20.60 -21.14
C SER A 48 -4.80 21.61 -21.11
N VAL A 49 -5.08 22.25 -19.97
CA VAL A 49 -6.13 23.26 -19.87
C VAL A 49 -5.76 24.60 -20.53
N PRO A 50 -6.74 25.36 -21.05
CA PRO A 50 -6.54 26.73 -21.52
C PRO A 50 -5.88 27.62 -20.46
N ARG A 51 -5.02 28.57 -20.87
CA ARG A 51 -4.27 29.45 -19.95
C ARG A 51 -5.15 30.14 -18.91
N GLY A 52 -6.34 30.63 -19.29
CA GLY A 52 -7.27 31.31 -18.39
C GLY A 52 -7.90 30.40 -17.31
N LEU A 53 -7.72 29.08 -17.40
CA LEU A 53 -8.23 28.11 -16.45
C LEU A 53 -7.13 27.43 -15.63
N ARG A 54 -5.84 27.73 -15.89
CA ARG A 54 -4.71 27.05 -15.26
C ARG A 54 -4.68 27.24 -13.74
N ASP A 55 -4.96 28.45 -13.24
CA ASP A 55 -4.99 28.70 -11.79
C ASP A 55 -6.09 27.90 -11.09
N ARG A 56 -7.25 27.78 -11.73
CA ARG A 56 -8.36 26.95 -11.23
C ARG A 56 -8.01 25.46 -11.26
N ALA A 57 -7.36 24.99 -12.33
CA ALA A 57 -6.89 23.62 -12.44
C ALA A 57 -5.81 23.30 -11.38
N LYS A 58 -4.93 24.24 -11.07
CA LYS A 58 -3.91 24.11 -10.02
C LYS A 58 -4.54 23.97 -8.63
N LEU A 59 -5.51 24.82 -8.30
CA LEU A 59 -6.28 24.69 -7.05
C LEU A 59 -6.98 23.34 -6.94
N GLN A 60 -7.63 22.90 -8.03
CA GLN A 60 -8.32 21.61 -8.05
C GLN A 60 -7.34 20.44 -7.89
N ARG A 61 -6.16 20.51 -8.52
CA ARG A 61 -5.09 19.52 -8.34
C ARG A 61 -4.67 19.42 -6.88
N GLU A 62 -4.46 20.55 -6.20
CA GLU A 62 -4.04 20.55 -4.80
C GLU A 62 -5.09 19.91 -3.88
N VAL A 63 -6.38 20.17 -4.13
CA VAL A 63 -7.48 19.51 -3.41
C VAL A 63 -7.46 18.01 -3.68
N PHE A 64 -7.35 17.61 -4.94
CA PHE A 64 -7.37 16.19 -5.34
C PHE A 64 -6.18 15.42 -4.78
N LEU A 65 -4.98 16.01 -4.72
CA LEU A 65 -3.81 15.38 -4.11
C LEU A 65 -3.98 15.14 -2.60
N LYS A 66 -4.61 16.08 -1.88
CA LYS A 66 -4.91 15.90 -0.46
C LYS A 66 -5.89 14.74 -0.25
N GLU A 67 -6.94 14.69 -1.06
CA GLU A 67 -7.93 13.60 -1.01
C GLU A 67 -7.33 12.24 -1.39
N THR A 68 -6.50 12.21 -2.44
CA THR A 68 -5.77 11.01 -2.86
C THR A 68 -4.92 10.46 -1.74
N ARG A 69 -4.20 11.33 -1.01
CA ARG A 69 -3.37 10.91 0.13
C ARG A 69 -4.21 10.28 1.24
N LEU A 70 -5.37 10.86 1.56
CA LEU A 70 -6.28 10.31 2.57
C LEU A 70 -6.85 8.95 2.15
N LEU A 71 -7.27 8.82 0.89
CA LEU A 71 -7.82 7.57 0.36
C LEU A 71 -6.77 6.45 0.31
N LEU A 72 -5.54 6.77 -0.09
CA LEU A 72 -4.44 5.81 -0.12
C LEU A 72 -4.08 5.34 1.30
N ASP A 73 -4.00 6.25 2.27
CA ASP A 73 -3.72 5.90 3.67
C ASP A 73 -4.81 5.00 4.27
N ALA A 74 -6.08 5.33 3.99
CA ALA A 74 -7.21 4.50 4.39
C ALA A 74 -7.16 3.10 3.74
N ALA A 75 -6.82 3.02 2.45
CA ALA A 75 -6.69 1.75 1.73
C ALA A 75 -5.56 0.88 2.28
N VAL A 76 -4.39 1.47 2.55
CA VAL A 76 -3.24 0.80 3.17
C VAL A 76 -3.60 0.27 4.57
N THR A 77 -4.26 1.09 5.38
CA THR A 77 -4.73 0.72 6.72
C THR A 77 -5.73 -0.44 6.67
N LEU A 78 -6.68 -0.40 5.73
CA LEU A 78 -7.66 -1.46 5.53
C LEU A 78 -6.99 -2.78 5.08
N ALA A 79 -6.03 -2.70 4.17
CA ALA A 79 -5.28 -3.86 3.70
C ALA A 79 -4.45 -4.49 4.83
N GLY A 80 -3.73 -3.67 5.60
CA GLY A 80 -2.96 -4.10 6.76
C GLY A 80 -3.83 -4.78 7.82
N SER A 81 -4.93 -4.14 8.21
CA SER A 81 -5.87 -4.73 9.19
C SER A 81 -6.52 -6.02 8.70
N SER A 82 -6.87 -6.11 7.41
CA SER A 82 -7.38 -7.34 6.79
C SER A 82 -6.36 -8.47 6.81
N MET A 83 -5.09 -8.16 6.54
CA MET A 83 -3.99 -9.12 6.55
C MET A 83 -3.75 -9.67 7.96
N THR A 84 -3.65 -8.79 8.97
CA THR A 84 -3.52 -9.17 10.39
C THR A 84 -4.71 -10.02 10.86
N ARG A 85 -5.94 -9.66 10.46
CA ARG A 85 -7.14 -10.42 10.80
C ARG A 85 -7.11 -11.83 10.21
N ARG A 86 -6.71 -11.97 8.93
CA ARG A 86 -6.59 -13.29 8.28
C ARG A 86 -5.49 -14.14 8.93
N GLN A 87 -4.34 -13.55 9.24
CA GLN A 87 -3.26 -14.25 9.93
C GLN A 87 -3.73 -14.81 11.29
N ARG A 88 -4.47 -14.02 12.07
CA ARG A 88 -5.02 -14.47 13.36
C ARG A 88 -6.00 -15.63 13.23
N ASN A 89 -6.77 -15.67 12.13
CA ASN A 89 -7.72 -16.76 11.86
C ASN A 89 -7.03 -18.03 11.38
N ILE A 90 -5.91 -17.94 10.66
CA ILE A 90 -5.14 -19.09 10.16
C ILE A 90 -4.24 -19.68 11.26
N SER A 91 -3.80 -18.86 12.23
CA SER A 91 -2.99 -19.30 13.38
C SER A 91 -3.81 -19.97 14.49
N ARG A 92 -5.14 -20.01 14.40
CA ARG A 92 -6.05 -20.71 15.31
C ARG A 92 -6.42 -22.07 14.73
#